data_AF-A0A938SC78-F1
#
_entry.id   AF-A0A938SC78-F1
#
_cell.length_a   1.000
_cell.length_b   1.000
_cell.length_c   1.000
_cell.angle_alpha   90.00
_cell.angle_beta   90.00
_cell.angle_gamma   90.00
#
_symmetry.space_group_name_H-M   'P 1'
#
loop_
_entity.id
_entity.type
_entity.pdbx_description
1 polymer ?
#
loop_
_entity_poly.entity_id
_entity_poly.type
_entity_poly.pdbx_seq_one_letter_code
_entity_poly.pdbx_strand_id
1 'polypeptide(L)'
;TDRFELDGMRFLAVHATPSDPLFCYLAADEKLWAHEVASVQADFILVGHTHRPFVLKCGQKSVVNPGSVGQPRDGDPRTSYAVIRDGRVELRRVEYPVESTVQALEATALARPVVAQLAQVLRTGGR
;
A
#
# COMPACT_ATOMS: atom_id res chain seq x y z
N THR A 1 1.91 8.64 -11.91
CA THR A 1 0.46 8.74 -11.69
C THR A 1 -0.25 8.26 -12.93
N ASP A 2 -1.29 7.46 -12.79
CA ASP A 2 -2.06 6.93 -13.91
C ASP A 2 -3.57 7.05 -13.66
N ARG A 3 -4.35 7.17 -14.73
CA ARG A 3 -5.81 7.32 -14.68
C ARG A 3 -6.45 6.37 -15.66
N PHE A 4 -7.46 5.64 -15.20
CA PHE A 4 -8.17 4.66 -16.03
C PHE A 4 -9.62 4.50 -15.57
N GLU A 5 -10.42 3.89 -16.44
CA GLU A 5 -11.80 3.52 -16.16
C GLU A 5 -11.95 2.01 -16.29
N LEU A 6 -12.68 1.40 -15.36
CA LEU A 6 -13.00 -0.02 -15.38
C LEU A 6 -14.41 -0.21 -14.82
N ASP A 7 -15.26 -0.96 -15.52
CA ASP A 7 -16.65 -1.22 -15.14
C ASP A 7 -17.47 0.07 -14.82
N GLY A 8 -17.22 1.15 -15.56
CA GLY A 8 -17.87 2.45 -15.37
C GLY A 8 -17.40 3.24 -14.14
N MET A 9 -16.35 2.79 -13.46
CA MET A 9 -15.75 3.46 -12.31
C MET A 9 -14.41 4.08 -12.69
N ARG A 10 -14.13 5.28 -12.18
CA ARG A 10 -12.89 6.02 -12.47
C ARG A 10 -11.86 5.78 -11.38
N PHE A 11 -10.64 5.50 -11.79
CA PHE A 11 -9.51 5.22 -10.93
C PHE A 11 -8.40 6.25 -11.11
N LEU A 12 -7.78 6.64 -10.00
CA LEU A 12 -6.50 7.34 -9.97
C LEU A 12 -5.51 6.44 -9.23
N ALA A 13 -4.41 6.07 -9.88
CA ALA A 13 -3.30 5.36 -9.23
C ALA A 13 -2.10 6.29 -9.04
N VAL A 14 -1.63 6.41 -7.80
CA VAL A 14 -0.48 7.23 -7.43
C VAL A 14 0.34 6.50 -6.36
N HIS A 15 1.66 6.70 -6.31
CA HIS A 15 2.48 5.98 -5.34
C HIS A 15 2.25 6.48 -3.91
N ALA A 16 2.34 7.79 -3.70
CA ALA A 16 2.13 8.45 -2.41
C ALA A 16 0.76 9.15 -2.36
N THR A 17 0.71 10.47 -2.56
CA THR A 17 -0.54 11.25 -2.56
C THR A 17 -0.76 11.97 -3.91
N PRO A 18 -1.99 12.33 -4.29
CA PRO A 18 -2.24 13.12 -5.50
C PRO A 18 -1.41 14.42 -5.62
N SER A 19 -1.20 15.13 -4.52
CA SER A 19 -0.49 16.42 -4.45
C SER A 19 1.04 16.27 -4.43
N ASP A 20 1.55 15.20 -3.85
CA ASP A 20 2.96 14.79 -3.88
C ASP A 20 3.04 13.30 -4.22
N PRO A 21 3.09 12.98 -5.53
CA PRO A 21 2.96 11.62 -6.04
C PRO A 21 4.02 10.62 -5.58
N LEU A 22 5.18 11.07 -5.07
CA LEU A 22 6.32 10.21 -4.83
C LEU A 22 6.78 10.18 -3.37
N PHE A 23 6.65 11.27 -2.62
CA PHE A 23 7.36 11.40 -1.35
C PHE A 23 6.47 11.57 -0.12
N CYS A 24 5.24 12.05 -0.27
CA CYS A 24 4.40 12.33 0.89
C CYS A 24 3.99 11.05 1.62
N TYR A 25 4.38 10.98 2.89
CA TYR A 25 3.95 9.93 3.80
C TYR A 25 2.68 10.36 4.53
N LEU A 26 1.53 9.93 4.03
CA LEU A 26 0.23 10.19 4.66
C LEU A 26 -0.39 8.90 5.20
N ALA A 27 -0.49 8.80 6.54
CA ALA A 27 -1.12 7.69 7.22
C ALA A 27 -2.65 7.66 7.01
N ALA A 28 -3.32 6.64 7.58
CA ALA A 28 -4.78 6.52 7.52
C ALA A 28 -5.48 7.58 8.40
N ASP A 29 -5.54 8.82 7.91
CA ASP A 29 -6.23 9.94 8.54
C ASP A 29 -7.34 10.46 7.62
N GLU A 30 -8.60 10.27 8.02
CA GLU A 30 -9.77 10.61 7.20
C GLU A 30 -9.84 12.10 6.83
N LYS A 31 -9.46 13.00 7.75
CA LYS A 31 -9.57 14.44 7.52
C LYS A 31 -8.53 14.93 6.52
N LEU A 32 -7.29 14.47 6.68
CA LEU A 32 -6.21 14.83 5.77
C LEU A 32 -6.47 14.25 4.37
N TRP A 33 -6.91 12.99 4.28
CA TRP A 33 -7.27 12.39 3.00
C TRP A 33 -8.47 13.08 2.35
N ALA A 34 -9.48 13.49 3.10
CA ALA A 34 -10.62 14.23 2.56
C ALA A 34 -10.19 15.56 1.92
N HIS A 35 -9.23 16.26 2.52
CA HIS A 35 -8.63 17.46 1.93
C HIS A 35 -7.81 17.13 0.67
N GLU A 36 -6.93 16.13 0.79
CA GLU A 36 -6.01 15.70 -0.27
C GLU A 36 -6.72 15.28 -1.56
N VAL A 37 -7.90 14.65 -1.46
CA VAL A 37 -8.65 14.17 -2.63
C VAL A 37 -9.81 15.06 -3.06
N ALA A 38 -9.98 16.24 -2.44
CA ALA A 38 -11.14 17.10 -2.65
C ALA A 38 -11.34 17.49 -4.13
N SER A 39 -10.25 17.80 -4.84
CA SER A 39 -10.26 18.20 -6.26
C SER A 39 -10.09 17.02 -7.23
N VAL A 40 -9.88 15.81 -6.73
CA VAL A 40 -9.61 14.63 -7.56
C VAL A 40 -10.91 14.12 -8.19
N GLN A 41 -10.93 14.00 -9.52
CA GLN A 41 -12.05 13.40 -10.26
C GLN A 41 -11.82 11.90 -10.46
N ALA A 42 -12.02 11.11 -9.41
CA ALA A 42 -11.99 9.65 -9.44
C ALA A 42 -12.89 9.10 -8.32
N ASP A 43 -13.39 7.88 -8.50
CA ASP A 43 -14.22 7.18 -7.53
C ASP A 43 -13.33 6.35 -6.58
N PHE A 44 -12.22 5.82 -7.09
CA PHE A 44 -11.16 5.15 -6.33
C PHE A 44 -9.81 5.83 -6.52
N ILE A 45 -9.14 6.12 -5.40
CA ILE A 45 -7.78 6.67 -5.37
C ILE A 45 -6.88 5.58 -4.77
N LEU A 46 -6.12 4.91 -5.63
CA LEU A 46 -5.21 3.84 -5.28
C LEU A 46 -3.86 4.46 -4.91
N VAL A 47 -3.45 4.23 -3.67
CA VAL A 47 -2.22 4.77 -3.09
C VAL A 47 -1.36 3.66 -2.50
N GLY A 48 -0.11 3.96 -2.16
CA GLY A 48 0.82 3.03 -1.55
C GLY A 48 1.74 3.73 -0.58
N HIS A 49 3.05 3.63 -0.80
CA HIS A 49 4.12 4.32 -0.09
C HIS A 49 4.29 3.96 1.40
N THR A 50 3.22 3.95 2.20
CA THR A 50 3.27 3.68 3.65
C THR A 50 3.49 2.21 3.98
N HIS A 51 3.14 1.30 3.05
CA HIS A 51 3.13 -0.15 3.26
C HIS A 51 2.19 -0.63 4.37
N ARG A 52 1.17 0.18 4.70
CA ARG A 52 0.18 -0.12 5.73
C ARG A 52 -1.21 -0.08 5.09
N PRO A 53 -1.94 -1.22 5.04
CA PRO A 53 -3.19 -1.28 4.32
C PRO A 53 -4.27 -0.45 5.01
N PHE A 54 -5.09 0.24 4.22
CA PHE A 54 -6.28 0.94 4.70
C PHE A 54 -7.28 1.17 3.57
N VAL A 55 -8.53 1.35 3.95
CA VAL A 55 -9.59 1.87 3.07
C VAL A 55 -10.27 3.01 3.81
N LEU A 56 -10.24 4.21 3.23
CA LEU A 56 -10.92 5.38 3.76
C LEU A 56 -12.00 5.84 2.78
N LYS A 57 -13.13 6.30 3.33
CA LYS A 57 -14.21 6.92 2.55
C LYS A 57 -14.14 8.42 2.72
N CYS A 58 -13.96 9.14 1.61
CA CYS A 58 -13.91 10.60 1.57
C CYS A 58 -15.09 11.09 0.71
N GLY A 59 -16.25 11.25 1.34
CA GLY A 59 -17.51 11.47 0.62
C GLY A 59 -17.86 10.24 -0.24
N GLN A 60 -18.04 10.44 -1.55
CA GLN A 60 -18.31 9.35 -2.50
C GLN A 60 -17.04 8.64 -3.00
N LYS A 61 -15.85 9.08 -2.57
CA LYS A 61 -14.56 8.55 -3.01
C LYS A 61 -14.03 7.51 -2.03
N SER A 62 -13.29 6.54 -2.53
CA SER A 62 -12.55 5.58 -1.71
C SER A 62 -11.06 5.77 -1.91
N VAL A 63 -10.33 6.07 -0.85
CA VAL A 63 -8.86 6.02 -0.85
C VAL A 63 -8.45 4.64 -0.38
N VAL A 64 -7.67 3.93 -1.20
CA VAL A 64 -7.29 2.54 -0.98
C VAL A 64 -5.79 2.43 -0.96
N ASN A 65 -5.24 2.03 0.18
CA ASN A 65 -3.88 1.56 0.30
C ASN A 65 -3.91 0.05 0.46
N PRO A 66 -3.39 -0.74 -0.50
CA PRO A 66 -3.42 -2.20 -0.41
C PRO A 66 -2.41 -2.74 0.61
N GLY A 67 -1.57 -1.89 1.21
CA GLY A 67 -0.43 -2.28 2.02
C GLY A 67 0.80 -2.55 1.14
N SER A 68 1.56 -3.58 1.48
CA SER A 68 2.74 -3.96 0.71
C SER A 68 2.78 -5.46 0.46
N VAL A 69 3.19 -5.83 -0.75
CA VAL A 69 3.36 -7.22 -1.14
C VAL A 69 4.61 -7.82 -0.48
N GLY A 70 5.72 -7.05 -0.47
CA GLY A 70 7.04 -7.57 -0.12
C GLY A 70 7.72 -6.89 1.07
N GLN A 71 7.14 -5.84 1.66
CA GLN A 71 7.71 -5.21 2.86
C GLN A 71 6.62 -4.57 3.73
N PRO A 72 5.70 -5.36 4.31
CA PRO A 72 4.65 -4.83 5.18
C PRO A 72 5.24 -4.09 6.39
N ARG A 73 4.52 -3.07 6.87
CA ARG A 73 4.96 -2.19 7.98
C ARG A 73 3.91 -2.02 9.08
N ASP A 74 3.00 -2.97 9.22
CA ASP A 74 1.88 -2.93 10.17
C ASP A 74 1.87 -4.06 11.20
N GLY A 75 2.95 -4.83 11.30
CA GLY A 75 3.11 -5.92 12.27
C GLY A 75 2.54 -7.27 11.83
N ASP A 76 2.05 -7.37 10.59
CA ASP A 76 1.65 -8.63 9.97
C ASP A 76 2.61 -8.94 8.80
N PRO A 77 3.43 -10.00 8.89
CA PRO A 77 4.43 -10.31 7.87
C PRO A 77 3.82 -10.80 6.55
N ARG A 78 2.54 -11.18 6.50
CA ARG A 78 1.90 -11.70 5.29
C ARG A 78 1.83 -10.63 4.20
N THR A 79 1.95 -11.05 2.95
CA THR A 79 1.73 -10.20 1.77
C THR A 79 0.36 -9.54 1.84
N SER A 80 0.28 -8.22 1.61
CA SER A 80 -0.96 -7.45 1.60
C SER A 80 -1.33 -6.98 0.20
N TYR A 81 -2.60 -7.09 -0.14
CA TYR A 81 -3.17 -6.57 -1.38
C TYR A 81 -4.64 -6.19 -1.21
N ALA A 82 -5.21 -5.52 -2.21
CA ALA A 82 -6.64 -5.20 -2.25
C ALA A 82 -7.32 -5.86 -3.44
N VAL A 83 -8.57 -6.28 -3.27
CA VAL A 83 -9.45 -6.70 -4.36
C VAL A 83 -10.60 -5.71 -4.43
N ILE A 84 -10.88 -5.20 -5.63
CA ILE A 84 -12.03 -4.35 -5.91
C ILE A 84 -12.98 -5.12 -6.80
N ARG A 85 -14.21 -5.34 -6.34
CA ARG A 85 -15.25 -6.06 -7.07
C ARG A 85 -16.59 -5.39 -6.84
N ASP A 86 -17.32 -5.07 -7.91
CA ASP A 86 -18.65 -4.46 -7.85
C ASP A 86 -18.68 -3.19 -6.95
N GLY A 87 -17.64 -2.36 -7.05
CA GLY A 87 -17.47 -1.14 -6.25
C GLY A 87 -17.10 -1.37 -4.77
N ARG A 88 -16.89 -2.62 -4.34
CA ARG A 88 -16.50 -2.97 -2.97
C ARG A 88 -15.00 -3.27 -2.90
N VAL A 89 -14.35 -2.78 -1.85
CA VAL A 89 -12.91 -2.98 -1.61
C VAL A 89 -12.74 -3.97 -0.47
N GLU A 90 -11.94 -5.00 -0.69
CA GLU A 90 -11.52 -5.97 0.31
C GLU A 90 -9.99 -5.97 0.45
N LEU A 91 -9.49 -5.74 1.65
CA LEU A 91 -8.08 -5.93 1.97
C LEU A 91 -7.84 -7.40 2.27
N ARG A 92 -6.82 -7.98 1.65
CA ARG A 92 -6.50 -9.40 1.77
C ARG A 92 -5.04 -9.61 2.14
N ARG A 93 -4.81 -10.73 2.81
CA ARG A 93 -3.49 -11.20 3.20
C ARG A 93 -3.26 -12.62 2.69
N VAL A 94 -2.03 -12.92 2.31
CA VAL A 94 -1.63 -14.27 1.92
C VAL A 94 -0.26 -14.60 2.52
N GLU A 95 -0.14 -15.82 3.03
CA GLU A 95 1.14 -16.34 3.49
C GLU A 95 2.06 -16.62 2.29
N TYR A 96 3.35 -16.42 2.48
CA TYR A 96 4.37 -16.71 1.49
C TYR A 96 5.62 -17.24 2.24
N PRO A 97 6.56 -17.91 1.55
CA PRO A 97 7.75 -18.44 2.20
C PRO A 97 8.73 -17.30 2.56
N VAL A 98 8.48 -16.65 3.71
CA VAL A 98 9.28 -15.55 4.25
C VAL A 98 10.75 -15.93 4.32
N GLU A 99 11.07 -17.10 4.90
CA GLU A 99 12.45 -17.53 5.09
C GLU A 99 13.19 -17.78 3.77
N SER A 100 12.52 -18.24 2.72
CA SER A 100 13.14 -18.36 1.39
C SER A 100 13.51 -16.99 0.81
N THR A 101 12.68 -15.96 1.07
CA THR A 101 12.97 -14.58 0.66
C THR A 101 14.12 -14.01 1.46
N VAL A 102 14.19 -14.29 2.76
CA VAL A 102 15.30 -13.87 3.63
C VAL A 102 16.61 -14.53 3.20
N GLN A 103 16.62 -15.82 2.89
CA GLN A 103 17.81 -16.51 2.39
C GLN A 103 18.32 -15.89 1.08
N ALA A 104 17.41 -15.56 0.17
CA ALA A 104 17.77 -14.86 -1.07
C ALA A 104 18.37 -13.48 -0.78
N LEU A 105 17.84 -12.75 0.21
CA LEU A 105 18.36 -11.47 0.64
C LEU A 105 19.76 -11.58 1.28
N GLU A 106 19.98 -12.60 2.12
CA GLU A 106 21.28 -12.90 2.75
C GLU A 106 22.37 -13.26 1.73
N ALA A 107 21.98 -13.78 0.56
CA ALA A 107 22.89 -14.08 -0.54
C ALA A 107 23.28 -12.85 -1.40
N THR A 108 22.68 -11.68 -1.14
CA THR A 108 23.01 -10.44 -1.88
C THR A 108 24.32 -9.81 -1.40
N ALA A 109 24.89 -8.92 -2.20
CA ALA A 109 26.06 -8.12 -1.83
C ALA A 109 25.73 -6.90 -0.92
N LEU A 110 24.49 -6.81 -0.41
CA LEU A 110 24.09 -5.71 0.46
C LEU A 110 24.82 -5.77 1.81
N ALA A 111 25.00 -4.60 2.43
CA ALA A 111 25.62 -4.52 3.75
C ALA A 111 24.82 -5.33 4.77
N ARG A 112 25.51 -6.11 5.61
CA ARG A 112 24.88 -6.98 6.62
C ARG A 112 23.83 -6.27 7.51
N PRO A 113 24.02 -5.02 7.97
CA PRO A 113 22.99 -4.32 8.74
C PRO A 113 21.70 -4.08 7.95
N VAL A 114 21.81 -3.79 6.65
CA VAL A 114 20.64 -3.58 5.77
C VAL A 114 19.90 -4.89 5.56
N VAL A 115 20.62 -5.98 5.30
CA VAL A 115 20.06 -7.33 5.19
C VAL A 115 19.31 -7.70 6.47
N ALA A 116 19.94 -7.52 7.63
CA ALA A 116 19.33 -7.84 8.92
C ALA A 116 18.04 -7.04 9.16
N GLN A 117 18.04 -5.75 8.86
CA GLN A 117 16.87 -4.90 9.01
C GLN A 117 15.72 -5.33 8.08
N LEU A 118 16.02 -5.57 6.80
CA LEU A 118 15.02 -6.02 5.83
C LEU A 118 14.47 -7.40 6.20
N ALA A 119 15.32 -8.33 6.62
CA ALA A 119 14.92 -9.64 7.10
C ALA A 119 14.00 -9.57 8.33
N GLN A 120 14.30 -8.67 9.27
CA GLN A 120 13.42 -8.41 10.41
C GLN A 120 12.04 -7.95 9.91
N VAL A 121 11.98 -6.98 9.00
CA VAL A 121 10.69 -6.50 8.45
C VAL A 121 9.92 -7.62 7.78
N LEU A 122 10.57 -8.48 6.99
CA LEU A 122 9.93 -9.62 6.34
C LEU A 122 9.34 -10.62 7.35
N ARG A 123 10.01 -10.83 8.48
CA ARG A 123 9.60 -11.77 9.54
C ARG A 123 8.53 -11.21 10.47
N THR A 124 8.54 -9.91 10.74
CA THR A 124 7.68 -9.29 11.77
C THR A 124 6.63 -8.35 11.22
N GLY A 125 6.66 -8.03 9.92
CA GLY A 125 5.84 -6.97 9.35
C GLY A 125 6.27 -5.57 9.80
N GLY A 126 7.55 -5.38 10.14
CA GLY A 126 8.11 -4.08 10.53
C GLY A 126 7.82 -3.66 11.97
N ARG A 127 7.53 -4.62 12.85
CA ARG A 127 7.42 -4.42 14.30
C ARG A 127 8.62 -4.99 15.05
#